data_AF-A0A1F5B9B8-F1
#
_entry.id   AF-A0A1F5B9B8-F1
#
_cell.length_a   1.000
_cell.length_b   1.000
_cell.length_c   1.000
_cell.angle_alpha   90.00
_cell.angle_beta   90.00
_cell.angle_gamma   90.00
#
_symmetry.space_group_name_H-M   'P 1'
#
loop_
_entity.id
_entity.type
_entity.pdbx_description
1 polymer ?
#
loop_
_entity_poly.entity_id
_entity_poly.type
_entity_poly.pdbx_seq_one_letter_code
_entity_poly.pdbx_strand_id
1 'polypeptide(L)'
;MNKRVQGLPKKRAGLSPAGPDDDAGPKSPLTDVAMAPRLKDREKLLDGLADRIVTLLDQNDGLKPTFKQILRFLERCVLVKSLNKHSGNQRLAARFLCLKPTTLCAKLRKHKIQVQRQFIDASYPSKGNPVIDPDHPIFW
;
A
#
# COMPACT_ATOMS: atom_id res chain seq x y z
N MET A 1 -9.68 37.97 -30.92
CA MET A 1 -8.71 39.08 -30.70
C MET A 1 -8.69 39.34 -29.20
N ASN A 2 -7.62 39.34 -28.41
CA ASN A 2 -6.17 39.38 -28.65
C ASN A 2 -5.44 38.65 -27.51
N LYS A 3 -4.38 37.94 -27.90
CA LYS A 3 -3.34 37.39 -27.03
C LYS A 3 -2.52 38.54 -26.43
N ARG A 4 -2.07 38.43 -25.18
CA ARG A 4 -0.96 39.23 -24.67
C ARG A 4 0.05 38.33 -23.95
N VAL A 5 1.08 37.97 -24.70
CA VAL A 5 2.36 37.44 -24.24
C VAL A 5 3.34 38.62 -24.30
N GLN A 6 3.98 38.95 -23.19
CA GLN A 6 5.16 39.84 -23.10
C GLN A 6 5.97 39.35 -21.88
N GLY A 7 7.30 39.12 -21.91
CA GLY A 7 8.29 39.36 -22.95
C GLY A 7 9.59 38.57 -22.69
N LEU A 8 10.41 38.47 -23.74
CA LEU A 8 11.83 38.06 -23.78
C LEU A 8 12.74 39.28 -23.43
N PRO A 9 14.08 39.21 -23.56
CA PRO A 9 15.08 38.40 -22.88
C PRO A 9 16.18 39.30 -22.26
N LYS A 10 17.11 38.76 -21.46
CA LYS A 10 18.40 39.47 -21.22
C LYS A 10 19.58 38.50 -21.14
N LYS A 11 20.39 38.51 -22.21
CA LYS A 11 21.78 38.04 -22.28
C LYS A 11 22.70 38.95 -21.47
N ARG A 12 23.73 38.37 -20.86
CA ARG A 12 25.15 38.79 -20.84
C ARG A 12 25.91 37.63 -20.17
N ALA A 13 26.76 36.86 -20.88
CA ALA A 13 28.19 37.15 -21.18
C ALA A 13 28.93 37.63 -19.92
N GLY A 14 30.01 37.06 -19.41
CA GLY A 14 30.92 35.96 -19.71
C GLY A 14 31.73 35.76 -18.41
N LEU A 15 32.46 34.68 -18.19
CA LEU A 15 33.92 34.62 -18.34
C LEU A 15 34.33 33.20 -17.93
N SER A 16 34.96 32.46 -18.82
CA SER A 16 35.96 31.44 -18.44
C SER A 16 37.32 32.16 -18.30
N PRO A 17 38.29 31.64 -17.52
CA PRO A 17 39.21 30.66 -18.11
C PRO A 17 39.75 29.59 -17.13
N ALA A 18 40.30 28.51 -17.73
CA ALA A 18 41.45 27.66 -17.34
C ALA A 18 41.65 27.28 -15.85
N GLY A 19 41.91 26.03 -15.47
CA GLY A 19 42.48 24.87 -16.16
C GLY A 19 42.48 23.64 -15.22
N PRO A 20 43.25 22.59 -15.54
CA PRO A 20 43.00 21.21 -15.09
C PRO A 20 43.83 20.85 -13.86
N ASP A 21 43.24 20.13 -12.90
CA ASP A 21 43.98 19.36 -11.91
C ASP A 21 43.31 18.00 -11.74
N ASP A 22 44.09 16.99 -12.10
CA ASP A 22 43.87 15.58 -11.85
C ASP A 22 43.70 15.32 -10.34
N ASP A 23 42.60 14.69 -9.95
CA ASP A 23 42.62 13.82 -8.77
C ASP A 23 41.80 12.56 -9.07
N ALA A 24 42.54 11.51 -9.43
CA ALA A 24 42.07 10.15 -9.57
C ALA A 24 41.72 9.58 -8.19
N GLY A 25 40.56 9.99 -7.66
CA GLY A 25 39.93 9.32 -6.53
C GLY A 25 39.34 7.96 -6.98
N PRO A 26 39.55 6.87 -6.22
CA PRO A 26 39.22 5.52 -6.67
C PRO A 26 37.72 5.38 -6.90
N LYS A 27 37.35 4.93 -8.11
CA LYS A 27 36.04 4.35 -8.40
C LYS A 27 35.91 3.10 -7.53
N SER A 28 35.39 3.26 -6.32
CA SER A 28 34.93 2.14 -5.53
C SER A 28 33.85 1.43 -6.35
N PRO A 29 34.03 0.15 -6.74
CA PRO A 29 32.92 -0.63 -7.27
C PRO A 29 32.03 -0.93 -6.07
N LEU A 30 31.11 0.00 -5.78
CA LEU A 30 30.02 -0.23 -4.84
C LEU A 30 29.04 -1.19 -5.51
N THR A 31 29.46 -2.45 -5.46
CA THR A 31 28.63 -3.63 -5.21
C THR A 31 27.32 -3.67 -6.01
N ASP A 32 27.31 -4.54 -7.02
CA ASP A 32 26.17 -5.38 -7.37
C ASP A 32 25.68 -6.11 -6.11
N VAL A 33 25.00 -5.38 -5.22
CA VAL A 33 24.37 -5.97 -4.06
C VAL A 33 23.22 -6.78 -4.60
N ALA A 34 23.33 -8.10 -4.41
CA ALA A 34 22.36 -9.14 -4.70
C ALA A 34 20.96 -8.83 -4.12
N MET A 35 20.24 -7.88 -4.74
CA MET A 35 18.86 -7.53 -4.41
C MET A 35 17.84 -8.41 -5.15
N ALA A 36 18.31 -9.15 -6.17
CA ALA A 36 17.50 -10.00 -7.04
C ALA A 36 16.85 -11.24 -6.38
N PRO A 37 17.42 -11.94 -5.37
CA PRO A 37 16.83 -13.21 -4.92
C PRO A 37 15.47 -13.02 -4.24
N ARG A 38 15.32 -11.97 -3.41
CA ARG A 38 14.08 -11.73 -2.63
C ARG A 38 12.88 -11.33 -3.49
N LEU A 39 13.11 -10.72 -4.65
CA LEU A 39 12.05 -10.34 -5.58
C LEU A 39 11.54 -11.57 -6.34
N LYS A 40 12.47 -12.42 -6.82
CA LYS A 40 12.14 -13.67 -7.52
C LYS A 40 11.33 -14.63 -6.64
N ASP A 41 11.64 -14.70 -5.35
CA ASP A 41 10.88 -15.54 -4.42
C ASP A 41 9.45 -15.00 -4.19
N ARG A 42 9.28 -13.68 -4.20
CA ARG A 42 7.96 -13.05 -4.08
C ARG A 42 7.12 -13.24 -5.36
N GLU A 43 7.74 -13.15 -6.53
CA GLU A 43 7.08 -13.41 -7.82
C GLU A 43 6.55 -14.85 -7.87
N LYS A 44 7.38 -15.84 -7.48
CA LYS A 44 6.95 -17.25 -7.39
C LYS A 44 5.75 -17.47 -6.47
N LEU A 45 5.67 -16.75 -5.34
CA LEU A 45 4.51 -16.83 -4.44
C LEU A 45 3.23 -16.28 -5.09
N LEU A 46 3.36 -15.23 -5.92
CA LEU A 46 2.23 -14.66 -6.65
C LEU A 46 1.81 -15.57 -7.80
N ASP A 47 2.75 -16.19 -8.50
CA ASP A 47 2.48 -17.18 -9.55
C ASP A 47 1.72 -18.38 -8.97
N GLY A 48 2.19 -18.93 -7.84
CA GLY A 48 1.49 -20.03 -7.16
C GLY A 48 0.08 -19.66 -6.68
N LEU A 49 -0.16 -18.40 -6.30
CA LEU A 49 -1.52 -17.92 -6.00
C LEU A 49 -2.39 -17.85 -7.27
N ALA A 50 -1.83 -17.41 -8.39
CA ALA A 50 -2.53 -17.35 -9.67
C ALA A 50 -2.94 -18.75 -10.13
N ASP A 51 -2.01 -19.71 -10.09
CA ASP A 51 -2.29 -21.11 -10.42
C ASP A 51 -3.42 -21.67 -9.56
N ARG A 52 -3.38 -21.41 -8.24
CA ARG A 52 -4.43 -21.87 -7.33
C ARG A 52 -5.80 -21.27 -7.66
N ILE A 53 -5.86 -19.99 -8.06
CA ILE A 53 -7.10 -19.35 -8.50
C ILE A 53 -7.61 -20.05 -9.76
N VAL A 54 -6.75 -20.30 -10.74
CA VAL A 54 -7.13 -20.97 -12.01
C VAL A 54 -7.66 -22.38 -11.74
N THR A 55 -6.95 -23.18 -10.91
CA THR A 55 -7.41 -24.53 -10.56
C THR A 55 -8.79 -24.53 -9.90
N LEU A 56 -9.06 -23.59 -8.97
CA LEU A 56 -10.37 -23.50 -8.30
C LEU A 56 -11.50 -23.08 -9.24
N LEU A 57 -11.18 -22.30 -10.28
CA LEU A 57 -12.13 -21.90 -11.32
C LEU A 57 -12.39 -23.02 -12.32
N ASP A 58 -11.40 -23.88 -12.57
CA ASP A 58 -11.53 -25.02 -13.47
C ASP A 58 -12.36 -26.14 -12.85
N GLN A 59 -12.18 -26.39 -11.54
CA GLN A 59 -12.96 -27.37 -10.76
C GLN A 59 -14.43 -26.99 -10.55
N ASN A 60 -14.83 -25.75 -10.88
CA ASN A 60 -16.22 -25.31 -10.77
C ASN A 60 -16.90 -25.41 -12.14
N ASP A 61 -17.71 -26.45 -12.32
CA ASP A 61 -18.55 -26.66 -13.53
C ASP A 61 -19.75 -25.68 -13.63
N GLY A 62 -19.90 -24.79 -12.65
CA GLY A 62 -20.97 -23.80 -12.61
C GLY A 62 -20.70 -22.52 -13.41
N LEU A 63 -21.46 -21.48 -13.09
CA LEU A 63 -21.29 -20.13 -13.64
C LEU A 63 -19.91 -19.55 -13.25
N LYS A 64 -18.95 -19.62 -14.17
CA LYS A 64 -17.60 -19.10 -13.95
C LYS A 64 -17.65 -17.58 -13.74
N PRO A 65 -17.09 -17.05 -12.64
CA PRO A 65 -17.06 -15.62 -12.40
C PRO A 65 -16.17 -14.94 -13.44
N THR A 66 -16.58 -13.75 -13.88
CA THR A 66 -15.75 -12.91 -14.74
C THR A 66 -14.47 -12.51 -14.00
N PHE A 67 -13.37 -12.31 -14.73
CA PHE A 67 -12.11 -11.82 -14.16
C PHE A 67 -12.29 -10.54 -13.33
N LYS A 68 -13.17 -9.63 -13.79
CA LYS A 68 -13.51 -8.40 -13.07
C LYS A 68 -14.15 -8.68 -11.70
N GLN A 69 -15.01 -9.71 -11.59
CA GLN A 69 -15.59 -10.11 -10.32
C GLN A 69 -14.53 -10.71 -9.39
N ILE A 70 -13.63 -11.55 -9.90
CA ILE A 70 -12.53 -12.13 -9.13
C ILE A 70 -11.63 -11.03 -8.55
N LEU A 71 -11.18 -10.09 -9.38
CA LEU A 71 -10.36 -8.96 -8.93
C LEU A 71 -11.08 -8.12 -7.86
N ARG A 72 -12.37 -7.84 -8.07
CA ARG A 72 -13.18 -7.08 -7.11
C ARG A 72 -13.28 -7.83 -5.78
N PHE A 73 -13.49 -9.14 -5.82
CA PHE A 73 -13.60 -9.99 -4.64
C PHE A 73 -12.27 -10.06 -3.87
N LEU A 74 -11.16 -10.37 -4.56
CA LEU A 74 -9.83 -10.43 -3.97
C LEU A 74 -9.45 -9.09 -3.33
N GLU A 75 -9.67 -7.98 -4.03
CA GLU A 75 -9.41 -6.64 -3.50
C GLU A 75 -10.22 -6.39 -2.21
N ARG A 76 -11.52 -6.71 -2.21
CA ARG A 76 -12.36 -6.59 -1.01
C ARG A 76 -11.83 -7.45 0.14
N CYS A 77 -11.49 -8.72 -0.12
CA CYS A 77 -10.99 -9.64 0.90
C CYS A 77 -9.67 -9.15 1.52
N VAL A 78 -8.73 -8.67 0.70
CA VAL A 78 -7.45 -8.14 1.18
C VAL A 78 -7.69 -6.91 2.06
N LEU A 79 -8.58 -6.00 1.65
CA LEU A 79 -8.94 -4.81 2.45
C LEU A 79 -9.52 -5.19 3.82
N VAL A 80 -10.49 -6.10 3.86
CA VAL A 80 -11.14 -6.54 5.11
C VAL A 80 -10.13 -7.25 6.01
N LYS A 81 -9.37 -8.21 5.49
CA LYS A 81 -8.37 -8.94 6.29
C LYS A 81 -7.28 -8.01 6.84
N SER A 82 -6.88 -7.00 6.07
CA SER A 82 -5.91 -6.00 6.52
C SER A 82 -6.48 -5.11 7.62
N LEU A 83 -7.76 -4.71 7.53
CA LEU A 83 -8.42 -3.95 8.59
C LEU A 83 -8.55 -4.79 9.86
N ASN A 84 -8.97 -6.06 9.76
CA ASN A 84 -9.11 -6.95 10.91
C ASN A 84 -7.76 -7.20 11.60
N LYS A 85 -6.69 -7.41 10.81
CA LYS A 85 -5.32 -7.56 11.33
C LYS A 85 -4.85 -6.35 12.15
N HIS A 86 -5.40 -5.17 11.88
CA HIS A 86 -5.05 -3.93 12.57
C HIS A 86 -6.20 -3.37 13.41
N SER A 87 -7.14 -4.22 13.84
CA SER A 87 -8.28 -3.87 14.71
C SER A 87 -9.06 -2.64 14.22
N GLY A 88 -9.27 -2.54 12.91
CA GLY A 88 -9.97 -1.42 12.27
C GLY A 88 -9.15 -0.14 12.11
N ASN A 89 -7.87 -0.11 12.53
CA ASN A 89 -7.00 1.04 12.35
C ASN A 89 -6.63 1.26 10.88
N GLN A 90 -7.37 2.15 10.22
CA GLN A 90 -7.20 2.45 8.80
C GLN A 90 -5.82 3.03 8.45
N ARG A 91 -5.17 3.77 9.35
CA ARG A 91 -3.84 4.34 9.10
C ARG A 91 -2.78 3.24 9.05
N LEU A 92 -2.85 2.27 9.96
CA LEU A 92 -1.95 1.12 9.96
C LEU A 92 -2.22 0.20 8.76
N ALA A 93 -3.49 -0.07 8.46
CA ALA A 93 -3.87 -0.87 7.29
C ALA A 93 -3.40 -0.23 5.97
N ALA A 94 -3.52 1.09 5.82
CA ALA A 94 -3.03 1.81 4.63
C ALA A 94 -1.52 1.66 4.46
N ARG A 95 -0.76 1.79 5.56
CA ARG A 95 0.70 1.59 5.55
C ARG A 95 1.08 0.16 5.20
N PHE A 96 0.40 -0.83 5.79
CA PHE A 96 0.64 -2.24 5.51
C PHE A 96 0.41 -2.61 4.04
N LEU A 97 -0.64 -2.03 3.43
CA LEU A 97 -0.96 -2.23 2.02
C LEU A 97 -0.15 -1.34 1.06
N CYS A 98 0.76 -0.50 1.58
CA CYS A 98 1.49 0.50 0.80
C CYS A 98 0.58 1.44 0.00
N LEU A 99 -0.56 1.84 0.57
CA LEU A 99 -1.53 2.75 -0.03
C LEU A 99 -1.54 4.11 0.67
N LYS A 100 -1.83 5.18 -0.09
CA LYS A 100 -2.19 6.47 0.50
C LYS A 100 -3.48 6.30 1.32
N PRO A 101 -3.62 6.95 2.48
CA PRO A 101 -4.84 6.87 3.29
C PRO A 101 -6.11 7.26 2.51
N THR A 102 -6.03 8.28 1.66
CA THR A 102 -7.13 8.71 0.80
C THR A 102 -7.56 7.65 -0.21
N THR A 103 -6.59 6.92 -0.79
CA THR A 103 -6.85 5.79 -1.69
C THR A 103 -7.53 4.65 -0.94
N LEU A 104 -7.06 4.31 0.27
CA LEU A 104 -7.71 3.29 1.09
C LEU A 104 -9.18 3.67 1.35
N CYS A 105 -9.45 4.90 1.81
CA CYS A 105 -10.82 5.38 2.03
C CYS A 105 -11.70 5.29 0.77
N ALA A 106 -11.16 5.63 -0.41
CA ALA A 106 -11.89 5.48 -1.67
C ALA A 106 -12.20 4.01 -1.98
N LYS A 107 -11.26 3.10 -1.75
CA LYS A 107 -11.45 1.66 -1.95
C LYS A 107 -12.47 1.07 -0.97
N LEU A 108 -12.44 1.45 0.31
CA LEU A 108 -13.43 1.02 1.30
C LEU A 108 -14.86 1.44 0.90
N ARG A 109 -15.04 2.68 0.43
CA ARG A 109 -16.33 3.16 -0.09
C ARG A 109 -16.77 2.40 -1.34
N LYS A 110 -15.86 2.20 -2.32
CA LYS A 110 -16.14 1.45 -3.56
C LYS A 110 -16.62 0.02 -3.27
N HIS A 111 -16.08 -0.60 -2.23
CA HIS A 111 -16.42 -1.96 -1.81
C HIS A 111 -17.51 -2.02 -0.75
N LYS A 112 -18.10 -0.89 -0.35
CA LYS A 112 -19.13 -0.82 0.71
C LYS A 112 -18.68 -1.48 2.02
N ILE A 113 -17.43 -1.27 2.42
CA ILE A 113 -16.88 -1.74 3.70
C ILE A 113 -17.13 -0.64 4.74
N GLN A 114 -17.91 -0.95 5.78
CA GLN A 114 -18.13 -0.05 6.90
C GLN A 114 -17.09 -0.34 8.00
N VAL A 115 -16.43 0.71 8.47
CA VAL A 115 -15.53 0.63 9.63
C VAL A 115 -16.25 1.30 10.79
N GLN A 116 -16.69 0.52 11.77
CA GLN A 116 -17.28 1.09 12.98
C GLN A 116 -16.18 1.79 13.77
N ARG A 117 -16.40 3.06 14.06
CA ARG A 117 -15.50 3.83 14.90
C ARG A 117 -15.90 3.53 16.34
N GLN A 118 -15.08 2.73 17.03
CA GLN A 118 -15.23 2.57 18.46
C GLN A 118 -14.86 3.90 19.10
N PHE A 119 -15.86 4.65 19.57
CA PHE A 119 -15.64 5.71 20.53
C PHE A 119 -15.36 5.00 21.85
N ILE A 120 -14.09 4.93 22.22
CA ILE A 120 -13.76 4.66 23.62
C ILE A 120 -14.13 5.94 24.33
N ASP A 121 -15.30 5.95 24.99
CA ASP A 121 -15.68 7.04 25.87
C ASP A 121 -14.59 7.17 26.93
N ALA A 122 -13.81 8.25 26.85
CA ALA A 122 -12.84 8.63 27.86
C ALA A 122 -13.55 9.21 29.11
N SER A 123 -14.73 8.68 29.48
CA SER A 123 -15.44 9.08 30.67
C SER A 123 -15.07 8.15 31.84
N TYR A 124 -14.15 8.66 32.64
CA TYR A 124 -13.82 8.33 34.04
C TYR A 124 -12.78 7.24 34.33
N PRO A 125 -11.74 7.58 35.14
CA PRO A 125 -10.97 6.61 35.89
C PRO A 125 -11.79 6.13 37.09
N SER A 126 -12.59 5.08 36.92
CA SER A 126 -13.12 4.36 38.07
C SER A 126 -11.99 3.54 38.68
N LYS A 127 -11.55 3.96 39.87
CA LYS A 127 -10.75 3.13 40.77
C LYS A 127 -11.52 1.83 41.03
N GLY A 128 -11.11 0.76 40.38
CA GLY A 128 -11.66 -0.57 40.58
C GLY A 128 -11.17 -1.47 39.46
N ASN A 129 -10.26 -2.38 39.78
CA ASN A 129 -9.82 -3.41 38.83
C ASN A 129 -11.05 -4.15 38.28
N PRO A 130 -11.28 -4.20 36.95
CA PRO A 130 -12.21 -5.17 36.42
C PRO A 130 -11.57 -6.55 36.56
N VAL A 131 -12.19 -7.41 37.37
CA VAL A 131 -11.94 -8.84 37.32
C VAL A 131 -12.36 -9.29 35.92
N ILE A 132 -11.37 -9.63 35.08
CA ILE A 132 -11.61 -10.21 33.77
C ILE A 132 -12.07 -11.64 34.03
N ASP A 133 -13.37 -11.88 33.91
CA ASP A 133 -13.94 -13.22 33.94
C ASP A 133 -13.52 -13.96 32.65
N PRO A 134 -12.71 -15.01 32.72
CA PRO A 134 -12.16 -15.68 31.53
C PRO A 134 -13.22 -16.45 30.71
N ASP A 135 -14.43 -16.60 31.25
CA ASP A 135 -15.51 -17.39 30.63
C ASP A 135 -16.60 -16.55 29.93
N HIS A 136 -16.35 -15.26 29.66
CA HIS A 136 -17.27 -14.49 28.83
C HIS A 136 -16.90 -14.61 27.34
N PRO A 137 -17.69 -15.33 26.51
CA PRO A 137 -17.43 -15.43 25.09
C PRO A 137 -17.68 -14.06 24.45
N ILE A 138 -16.60 -13.39 24.05
CA ILE A 138 -16.68 -12.23 23.18
C ILE A 138 -17.03 -12.75 21.77
N PHE A 139 -18.31 -12.85 21.46
CA PHE A 139 -18.77 -13.14 20.10
C PHE A 139 -18.43 -11.96 19.18
N TRP A 140 -17.60 -12.22 18.15
CA TRP A 140 -17.46 -11.40 16.94
C TRP A 140 -17.42 -12.31 15.71
#